data_AF-A0A5D2KL54-F1
#
_entry.id   AF-A0A5D2KL54-F1
#
_cell.length_a   1.000
_cell.length_b   1.000
_cell.length_c   1.000
_cell.angle_alpha   90.00
_cell.angle_beta   90.00
_cell.angle_gamma   90.00
#
_symmetry.space_group_name_H-M   'P 1'
#
loop_
_entity.id
_entity.type
_entity.pdbx_description
1 polymer ?
#
loop_
_entity_poly.entity_id
_entity_poly.type
_entity_poly.pdbx_seq_one_letter_code
_entity_poly.pdbx_strand_id
1 'polypeptide(L)'
;MFPMSSQAVAFLSSIFFVLSALAADAFNINKMLSAYPDFTNFNNLLIQTGIAGEINKKHRVTVLVVANSNMAAVNGVSKDAMKEVLGVHVILDYYDEAKLKQLQTKQATILTTLYQESGRAKNQQGFLNMTNTGNTPVVFASAAPGSKLDCTLVKQITAQPPKVSVLQVSNIINIASISNSASYLPDASAPKLRKALAPAPSRAEAPAVSQISPTKPPSSNANANANANAPAPASTSSVVSLPSRDYLASSILMIFSWAWLLLPMV
;
A
#
# COMPACT_ATOMS: atom_id res chain seq x y z
N MET A 1 -2.73 -63.87 29.93
CA MET A 1 -3.54 -62.71 29.51
C MET A 1 -2.96 -61.48 30.19
N PHE A 2 -2.02 -60.79 29.54
CA PHE A 2 -1.27 -59.68 30.14
C PHE A 2 -1.93 -58.32 29.81
N PRO A 3 -1.95 -57.35 30.75
CA PRO A 3 -2.59 -56.06 30.52
C PRO A 3 -1.71 -55.14 29.66
N MET A 4 -2.00 -55.06 28.36
CA MET A 4 -1.33 -54.13 27.43
C MET A 4 -1.69 -52.64 27.66
N SER A 5 -2.61 -52.33 28.57
CA SER A 5 -3.13 -50.98 28.80
C SER A 5 -2.09 -49.99 29.36
N SER A 6 -1.16 -50.43 30.20
CA SER A 6 -0.25 -49.52 30.92
C SER A 6 0.73 -48.79 29.99
N GLN A 7 1.30 -49.48 28.99
CA GLN A 7 2.23 -48.83 28.05
C GLN A 7 1.52 -47.88 27.09
N ALA A 8 0.35 -48.27 26.55
CA ALA A 8 -0.41 -47.40 25.65
C ALA A 8 -0.81 -46.07 26.31
N VAL A 9 -1.21 -46.09 27.59
CA VAL A 9 -1.53 -44.89 28.36
C VAL A 9 -0.29 -44.03 28.63
N ALA A 10 0.87 -44.65 28.95
CA ALA A 10 2.13 -43.91 29.12
C ALA A 10 2.59 -43.25 27.81
N PHE A 11 2.49 -43.94 26.66
CA PHE A 11 2.80 -43.36 25.35
C PHE A 11 1.84 -42.21 24.98
N LEU A 12 0.53 -42.37 25.18
CA LEU A 12 -0.46 -41.31 24.95
C LEU A 12 -0.22 -40.09 25.86
N SER A 13 0.11 -40.30 27.13
CA SER A 13 0.44 -39.22 28.07
C SER A 13 1.74 -38.49 27.67
N SER A 14 2.76 -39.22 27.24
CA SER A 14 4.02 -38.64 26.74
C SER A 14 3.80 -37.81 25.47
N ILE A 15 3.03 -38.32 24.51
CA ILE A 15 2.65 -37.59 23.29
C ILE A 15 1.87 -36.31 23.64
N PHE A 16 0.92 -36.36 24.58
CA PHE A 16 0.16 -35.19 25.02
C PHE A 16 1.03 -34.13 25.72
N PHE A 17 2.04 -34.56 26.48
CA PHE A 17 2.99 -33.66 27.13
C PHE A 17 3.93 -32.99 26.12
N VAL A 18 4.42 -33.74 25.12
CA VAL A 18 5.23 -33.22 24.00
C VAL A 18 4.42 -32.26 23.12
N LEU A 19 3.14 -32.55 22.85
CA LEU A 19 2.25 -31.62 22.13
C LEU A 19 1.99 -30.34 22.93
N SER A 20 1.84 -30.43 24.25
CA SER A 20 1.65 -29.26 25.13
C SER A 20 2.91 -28.40 25.26
N ALA A 21 4.10 -28.99 25.10
CA ALA A 21 5.37 -28.27 25.11
C ALA A 21 5.59 -27.37 23.89
N LEU A 22 4.78 -27.51 22.82
CA LEU A 22 4.72 -26.58 21.68
C LEU A 22 3.95 -25.28 22.02
N ALA A 23 4.12 -24.76 23.24
CA ALA A 23 3.66 -23.45 23.63
C ALA A 23 4.34 -22.40 22.73
N ALA A 24 3.64 -21.96 21.69
CA ALA A 24 4.18 -21.06 20.69
C ALA A 24 4.49 -19.71 21.34
N ASP A 25 5.78 -19.44 21.57
CA ASP A 25 6.25 -18.18 22.14
C ASP A 25 5.61 -16.98 21.40
N ALA A 26 4.84 -16.18 22.14
CA ALA A 26 3.95 -15.18 21.57
C ALA A 26 4.71 -13.86 21.43
N PHE A 27 4.94 -13.43 20.20
CA PHE A 27 5.57 -12.14 19.95
C PHE A 27 4.64 -10.99 20.37
N ASN A 28 5.23 -9.84 20.69
CA ASN A 28 4.48 -8.63 21.00
C ASN A 28 5.08 -7.45 20.24
N ILE A 29 4.33 -6.95 19.24
CA ILE A 29 4.80 -5.90 18.34
C ILE A 29 5.20 -4.62 19.07
N ASN A 30 4.47 -4.25 20.14
CA ASN A 30 4.77 -3.04 20.91
C ASN A 30 6.11 -3.14 21.61
N LYS A 31 6.42 -4.32 22.18
CA LYS A 31 7.71 -4.62 22.83
C LYS A 31 8.85 -4.70 21.82
N MET A 32 8.59 -5.25 20.63
CA MET A 32 9.58 -5.27 19.54
C MET A 32 9.89 -3.85 19.06
N LEU A 33 8.88 -3.00 18.84
CA LEU A 33 9.06 -1.63 18.38
C LEU A 33 9.59 -0.68 19.46
N SER A 34 9.38 -0.96 20.77
CA SER A 34 9.91 -0.11 21.85
C SER A 34 11.43 -0.05 21.90
N ALA A 35 12.15 -0.99 21.27
CA ALA A 35 13.60 -0.94 21.14
C ALA A 35 14.10 0.05 20.06
N TYR A 36 13.19 0.68 19.28
CA TYR A 36 13.53 1.50 18.12
C TYR A 36 12.83 2.88 18.18
N PRO A 37 13.50 3.93 18.72
CA PRO A 37 12.92 5.26 18.88
C PRO A 37 12.35 5.87 17.59
N ASP A 38 12.97 5.57 16.44
CA ASP A 38 12.58 6.03 15.09
C ASP A 38 11.17 5.60 14.66
N PHE A 39 10.53 4.65 15.34
CA PHE A 39 9.18 4.16 15.04
C PHE A 39 8.17 4.44 16.17
N THR A 40 8.53 5.25 17.17
CA THR A 40 7.67 5.55 18.33
C THR A 40 6.30 6.10 17.93
N ASN A 41 6.23 6.99 16.93
CA ASN A 41 4.96 7.56 16.46
C ASN A 41 4.07 6.47 15.83
N PHE A 42 4.65 5.60 15.00
CA PHE A 42 3.94 4.48 14.38
C PHE A 42 3.44 3.49 15.44
N ASN A 43 4.29 3.13 16.41
CA ASN A 43 3.94 2.24 17.52
C ASN A 43 2.77 2.79 18.36
N ASN A 44 2.80 4.09 18.69
CA ASN A 44 1.73 4.77 19.40
C ASN A 44 0.40 4.72 18.63
N LEU A 45 0.42 4.87 17.30
CA LEU A 45 -0.77 4.76 16.46
C LEU A 45 -1.32 3.33 16.40
N LEU A 46 -0.46 2.30 16.34
CA LEU A 46 -0.87 0.89 16.44
C LEU A 46 -1.59 0.60 17.77
N ILE A 47 -1.10 1.18 18.88
CA ILE A 47 -1.71 1.06 20.20
C ILE A 47 -3.05 1.78 20.25
N GLN A 48 -3.10 3.05 19.87
CA GLN A 48 -4.31 3.90 19.97
C GLN A 48 -5.47 3.39 19.11
N THR A 49 -5.18 2.83 17.94
CA THR A 49 -6.19 2.24 17.02
C THR A 49 -6.59 0.80 17.38
N GLY A 50 -5.84 0.15 18.27
CA GLY A 50 -6.04 -1.26 18.64
C GLY A 50 -5.41 -2.27 17.69
N ILE A 51 -4.84 -1.84 16.56
CA ILE A 51 -4.18 -2.72 15.57
C ILE A 51 -3.04 -3.52 16.20
N ALA A 52 -2.31 -2.98 17.18
CA ALA A 52 -1.32 -3.72 17.97
C ALA A 52 -1.89 -5.01 18.60
N GLY A 53 -3.12 -4.95 19.12
CA GLY A 53 -3.80 -6.10 19.71
C GLY A 53 -4.33 -7.10 18.70
N GLU A 54 -4.52 -6.68 17.44
CA GLU A 54 -4.88 -7.55 16.32
C GLU A 54 -3.64 -8.25 15.73
N ILE A 55 -2.52 -7.52 15.58
CA ILE A 55 -1.20 -8.06 15.21
C ILE A 55 -0.77 -9.17 16.17
N ASN A 56 -0.82 -8.92 17.48
CA ASN A 56 -0.37 -9.88 18.52
C ASN A 56 -1.23 -11.15 18.60
N LYS A 57 -2.37 -11.22 17.89
CA LYS A 57 -3.22 -12.43 17.78
C LYS A 57 -2.91 -13.26 16.53
N LYS A 58 -2.00 -12.81 15.66
CA LYS A 58 -1.65 -13.53 14.42
C LYS A 58 -0.56 -14.57 14.67
N HIS A 59 -0.71 -15.74 14.04
CA HIS A 59 0.35 -16.76 14.02
C HIS A 59 1.51 -16.37 13.12
N ARG A 60 1.23 -15.67 12.01
CA ARG A 60 2.20 -15.20 11.01
C ARG A 60 1.83 -13.80 10.55
N VAL A 61 2.79 -12.88 10.54
CA VAL A 61 2.54 -11.48 10.19
C VAL A 61 3.79 -10.78 9.69
N THR A 62 3.64 -9.80 8.80
CA THR A 62 4.68 -8.83 8.46
C THR A 62 4.16 -7.42 8.68
N VAL A 63 4.86 -6.63 9.49
CA VAL A 63 4.48 -5.25 9.82
C VAL A 63 5.39 -4.30 9.07
N LEU A 64 4.80 -3.51 8.17
CA LEU A 64 5.45 -2.45 7.42
C LEU A 64 5.44 -1.17 8.27
N VAL A 65 6.58 -0.80 8.85
CA VAL A 65 6.70 0.40 9.71
C VAL A 65 7.24 1.59 8.94
N VAL A 66 6.73 2.77 9.27
CA VAL A 66 7.18 4.05 8.70
C VAL A 66 7.91 4.84 9.78
N ALA A 67 9.08 5.39 9.43
CA ALA A 67 9.88 6.18 10.36
C ALA A 67 9.18 7.50 10.72
N ASN A 68 9.41 8.01 11.94
CA ASN A 68 8.77 9.20 12.49
C ASN A 68 8.80 10.42 11.54
N SER A 69 9.87 10.60 10.77
CA SER A 69 10.04 11.69 9.79
C SER A 69 9.03 11.65 8.63
N ASN A 70 8.52 10.48 8.29
CA ASN A 70 7.72 10.25 7.08
C ASN A 70 6.23 10.03 7.41
N MET A 71 5.83 10.36 8.64
CA MET A 71 4.47 10.23 9.16
C MET A 71 3.53 11.40 8.80
N ALA A 72 4.01 12.43 8.11
CA ALA A 72 3.24 13.65 7.82
C ALA A 72 1.91 13.39 7.10
N ALA A 73 1.85 12.35 6.27
CA ALA A 73 0.67 11.97 5.49
C ALA A 73 -0.54 11.50 6.33
N VAL A 74 -0.36 11.20 7.62
CA VAL A 74 -1.45 10.74 8.52
C VAL A 74 -1.86 11.77 9.57
N ASN A 75 -1.32 12.99 9.51
CA ASN A 75 -1.73 14.08 10.39
C ASN A 75 -3.17 14.50 10.09
N GLY A 76 -4.01 14.64 11.13
CA GLY A 76 -5.41 15.03 11.00
C GLY A 76 -6.37 13.94 10.49
N VAL A 77 -5.87 12.73 10.22
CA VAL A 77 -6.70 11.58 9.82
C VAL A 77 -7.53 11.09 11.02
N SER A 78 -8.81 10.77 10.80
CA SER A 78 -9.70 10.28 11.87
C SER A 78 -9.24 8.92 12.40
N LYS A 79 -9.61 8.58 13.64
CA LYS A 79 -9.20 7.31 14.29
C LYS A 79 -9.61 6.07 13.48
N ASP A 80 -10.79 6.09 12.88
CA ASP A 80 -11.27 4.98 12.04
C ASP A 80 -10.48 4.88 10.73
N ALA A 81 -10.27 5.99 10.02
CA ALA A 81 -9.48 5.99 8.80
C ALA A 81 -8.01 5.59 9.08
N MET A 82 -7.43 6.05 10.19
CA MET A 82 -6.10 5.63 10.65
C MET A 82 -6.04 4.12 10.90
N LYS A 83 -7.10 3.52 11.49
CA LYS A 83 -7.17 2.08 11.69
C LYS A 83 -7.13 1.34 10.34
N GLU A 84 -7.80 1.86 9.31
CA GLU A 84 -7.78 1.29 7.95
C GLU A 84 -6.40 1.42 7.29
N VAL A 85 -5.71 2.57 7.42
CA VAL A 85 -4.31 2.74 6.96
C VAL A 85 -3.37 1.73 7.60
N LEU A 86 -3.38 1.65 8.93
CA LEU A 86 -2.48 0.77 9.68
C LEU A 86 -2.81 -0.70 9.41
N GLY A 87 -4.08 -1.04 9.18
CA GLY A 87 -4.48 -2.38 8.75
C GLY A 87 -3.85 -2.80 7.41
N VAL A 88 -3.63 -1.88 6.48
CA VAL A 88 -2.90 -2.16 5.21
C VAL A 88 -1.41 -2.38 5.44
N HIS A 89 -0.83 -1.75 6.44
CA HIS A 89 0.59 -1.95 6.79
C HIS A 89 0.87 -3.30 7.47
N VAL A 90 -0.15 -4.13 7.68
CA VAL A 90 -0.05 -5.44 8.36
C VAL A 90 -0.42 -6.55 7.40
N ILE A 91 0.58 -7.25 6.84
CA ILE A 91 0.40 -8.39 5.93
C ILE A 91 0.22 -9.68 6.74
N LEU A 92 -0.72 -10.55 6.34
CA LEU A 92 -1.11 -11.76 7.06
C LEU A 92 -0.30 -13.03 6.70
N ASP A 93 0.91 -12.86 6.17
CA ASP A 93 1.93 -13.91 6.04
C ASP A 93 3.30 -13.32 6.42
N TYR A 94 4.27 -14.20 6.68
CA TYR A 94 5.63 -13.87 7.05
C TYR A 94 6.49 -13.59 5.81
N TYR A 95 7.07 -12.39 5.74
CA TYR A 95 8.02 -11.95 4.73
C TYR A 95 9.17 -11.19 5.39
N ASP A 96 10.38 -11.72 5.28
CA ASP A 96 11.62 -10.98 5.58
C ASP A 96 12.21 -10.37 4.31
N GLU A 97 13.21 -9.50 4.48
CA GLU A 97 13.88 -8.83 3.36
C GLU A 97 14.52 -9.84 2.38
N ALA A 98 14.97 -10.99 2.86
CA ALA A 98 15.51 -12.07 2.03
C ALA A 98 14.42 -12.72 1.15
N LYS A 99 13.31 -13.16 1.73
CA LYS A 99 12.15 -13.73 1.01
C LYS A 99 11.59 -12.73 0.00
N LEU A 100 11.47 -11.45 0.36
CA LEU A 100 11.01 -10.41 -0.57
C LEU A 100 11.97 -10.22 -1.75
N LYS A 101 13.29 -10.18 -1.50
CA LYS A 101 14.31 -10.06 -2.57
C LYS A 101 14.33 -11.26 -3.50
N GLN A 102 14.07 -12.47 -2.98
CA GLN A 102 13.98 -13.71 -3.75
C GLN A 102 12.69 -13.80 -4.59
N LEU A 103 11.59 -13.18 -4.14
CA LEU A 103 10.33 -13.09 -4.87
C LEU A 103 10.42 -12.06 -6.01
N GLN A 104 11.33 -12.27 -6.96
CA GLN A 104 11.38 -11.50 -8.21
C GLN A 104 10.18 -11.85 -9.09
N THR A 105 9.40 -10.86 -9.50
CA THR A 105 8.16 -11.08 -10.23
C THR A 105 8.02 -10.16 -11.44
N LYS A 106 7.52 -10.73 -12.56
CA LYS A 106 7.18 -9.96 -13.77
C LYS A 106 5.84 -9.20 -13.63
N GLN A 107 5.07 -9.50 -12.59
CA GLN A 107 3.76 -8.92 -12.27
C GLN A 107 3.69 -8.65 -10.76
N ALA A 108 2.78 -7.78 -10.32
CA ALA A 108 2.60 -7.54 -8.89
C ALA A 108 2.09 -8.80 -8.16
N THR A 109 2.68 -9.11 -7.02
CA THR A 109 2.20 -10.14 -6.09
C THR A 109 1.14 -9.53 -5.19
N ILE A 110 -0.06 -10.11 -5.15
CA ILE A 110 -1.15 -9.67 -4.27
C ILE A 110 -0.93 -10.27 -2.87
N LEU A 111 -0.86 -9.41 -1.87
CA LEU A 111 -0.70 -9.75 -0.46
C LEU A 111 -1.97 -9.37 0.32
N THR A 112 -2.45 -10.28 1.18
CA THR A 112 -3.62 -10.04 2.04
C THR A 112 -3.19 -9.29 3.31
N THR A 113 -3.90 -8.22 3.65
CA THR A 113 -3.63 -7.43 4.87
C THR A 113 -4.73 -7.58 5.92
N LEU A 114 -4.45 -7.09 7.12
CA LEU A 114 -5.40 -7.00 8.22
C LEU A 114 -6.61 -6.11 7.86
N TYR A 115 -6.43 -5.06 7.03
CA TYR A 115 -7.58 -4.26 6.56
C TYR A 115 -8.51 -5.09 5.65
N GLN A 116 -7.98 -5.98 4.81
CA GLN A 116 -8.81 -6.90 4.02
C GLN A 116 -9.58 -7.88 4.90
N GLU A 117 -8.90 -8.49 5.88
CA GLU A 117 -9.50 -9.47 6.79
C GLU A 117 -10.57 -8.85 7.70
N SER A 118 -10.49 -7.54 7.99
CA SER A 118 -11.53 -6.80 8.73
C SER A 118 -12.91 -6.79 8.05
N GLY A 119 -13.00 -7.17 6.76
CA GLY A 119 -14.22 -7.15 5.96
C GLY A 119 -14.72 -5.75 5.58
N ARG A 120 -14.06 -4.67 6.04
CA ARG A 120 -14.43 -3.28 5.73
C ARG A 120 -13.88 -2.79 4.40
N ALA A 121 -12.80 -3.40 3.90
CA ALA A 121 -12.13 -2.99 2.67
C ALA A 121 -13.04 -3.12 1.44
N LYS A 122 -13.06 -2.08 0.60
CA LYS A 122 -13.79 -2.04 -0.68
C LYS A 122 -12.81 -1.89 -1.84
N ASN A 123 -13.21 -2.26 -3.06
CA ASN A 123 -12.43 -2.02 -4.28
C ASN A 123 -10.95 -2.44 -4.19
N GLN A 124 -10.68 -3.58 -3.55
CA GLN A 124 -9.34 -4.14 -3.30
C GLN A 124 -8.39 -3.25 -2.45
N GLN A 125 -8.90 -2.23 -1.76
CA GLN A 125 -8.09 -1.31 -0.92
C GLN A 125 -7.33 -2.03 0.20
N GLY A 126 -7.85 -3.15 0.69
CA GLY A 126 -7.24 -4.00 1.71
C GLY A 126 -6.17 -4.96 1.19
N PHE A 127 -6.01 -5.13 -0.12
CA PHE A 127 -4.90 -5.90 -0.67
C PHE A 127 -3.71 -4.98 -0.95
N LEU A 128 -2.50 -5.54 -0.83
CA LEU A 128 -1.26 -4.89 -1.23
C LEU A 128 -0.71 -5.54 -2.50
N ASN A 129 -0.39 -4.72 -3.49
CA ASN A 129 0.48 -5.10 -4.60
C ASN A 129 1.93 -4.91 -4.16
N MET A 130 2.70 -6.01 -4.16
CA MET A 130 4.15 -6.02 -3.99
C MET A 130 4.82 -6.27 -5.34
N THR A 131 5.77 -5.42 -5.73
CA THR A 131 6.52 -5.55 -6.99
C THR A 131 8.01 -5.58 -6.71
N ASN A 132 8.70 -6.61 -7.21
CA ASN A 132 10.15 -6.74 -7.17
C ASN A 132 10.69 -7.09 -8.56
N THR A 133 11.25 -6.09 -9.24
CA THR A 133 11.85 -6.21 -10.59
C THR A 133 13.34 -6.61 -10.53
N GLY A 134 13.89 -6.88 -9.34
CA GLY A 134 15.32 -7.17 -9.11
C GLY A 134 16.26 -5.97 -9.23
N ASN A 135 15.97 -5.03 -10.14
CA ASN A 135 16.79 -3.84 -10.41
C ASN A 135 16.46 -2.63 -9.52
N THR A 136 15.34 -2.67 -8.79
CA THR A 136 14.84 -1.60 -7.93
C THR A 136 14.51 -2.13 -6.54
N PRO A 137 14.46 -1.28 -5.49
CA PRO A 137 13.85 -1.66 -4.21
C PRO A 137 12.44 -2.22 -4.41
N VAL A 138 12.04 -3.13 -3.51
CA VAL A 138 10.69 -3.71 -3.50
C VAL A 138 9.67 -2.59 -3.28
N VAL A 139 8.67 -2.50 -4.14
CA VAL A 139 7.62 -1.46 -4.08
C VAL A 139 6.34 -2.07 -3.52
N PHE A 140 5.66 -1.32 -2.64
CA PHE A 140 4.34 -1.66 -2.12
C PHE A 140 3.33 -0.58 -2.52
N ALA A 141 2.12 -0.99 -2.88
CA ALA A 141 0.99 -0.10 -3.10
C ALA A 141 -0.32 -0.81 -2.75
N SER A 142 -1.38 -0.07 -2.41
CA SER A 142 -2.71 -0.67 -2.34
C SER A 142 -3.09 -1.24 -3.73
N ALA A 143 -3.79 -2.38 -3.76
CA ALA A 143 -4.23 -3.00 -5.01
C ALA A 143 -5.44 -2.28 -5.64
N ALA A 144 -5.99 -1.26 -4.96
CA ALA A 144 -7.08 -0.45 -5.52
C ALA A 144 -6.65 0.27 -6.82
N PRO A 145 -7.55 0.41 -7.82
CA PRO A 145 -7.26 1.14 -9.04
C PRO A 145 -6.82 2.59 -8.77
N GLY A 146 -5.75 3.03 -9.46
CA GLY A 146 -5.20 4.39 -9.31
C GLY A 146 -4.36 4.63 -8.06
N SER A 147 -4.03 3.58 -7.28
CA SER A 147 -3.15 3.70 -6.12
C SER A 147 -1.75 4.18 -6.49
N LYS A 148 -1.13 4.97 -5.59
CA LYS A 148 0.23 5.48 -5.77
C LYS A 148 1.27 4.38 -5.51
N LEU A 149 2.37 4.43 -6.27
CA LEU A 149 3.53 3.55 -6.17
C LEU A 149 4.70 4.29 -5.51
N ASP A 150 4.46 4.88 -4.35
CA ASP A 150 5.37 5.76 -3.61
C ASP A 150 5.94 5.14 -2.32
N CYS A 151 5.50 3.94 -1.94
CA CYS A 151 6.01 3.20 -0.80
C CYS A 151 7.01 2.11 -1.23
N THR A 152 8.22 2.14 -0.67
CA THR A 152 9.33 1.23 -1.01
C THR A 152 9.97 0.62 0.23
N LEU A 153 10.45 -0.61 0.12
CA LEU A 153 11.23 -1.28 1.18
C LEU A 153 12.57 -0.55 1.39
N VAL A 154 12.84 -0.15 2.63
CA VAL A 154 14.08 0.50 3.03
C VAL A 154 15.06 -0.53 3.60
N LYS A 155 14.63 -1.28 4.62
CA LYS A 155 15.41 -2.31 5.32
C LYS A 155 14.54 -3.15 6.26
N GLN A 156 15.02 -4.32 6.65
CA GLN A 156 14.51 -5.05 7.82
C GLN A 156 14.94 -4.35 9.12
N ILE A 157 14.02 -4.29 10.09
CA ILE A 157 14.26 -3.74 11.44
C ILE A 157 14.51 -4.87 12.43
N THR A 158 13.64 -5.88 12.41
CA THR A 158 13.75 -7.08 13.24
C THR A 158 12.87 -8.19 12.68
N ALA A 159 13.18 -9.45 12.98
CA ALA A 159 12.35 -10.59 12.64
C ALA A 159 12.50 -11.70 13.69
N GLN A 160 11.42 -12.46 13.86
CA GLN A 160 11.38 -13.73 14.59
C GLN A 160 10.77 -14.77 13.65
N PRO A 161 11.58 -15.40 12.78
CA PRO A 161 11.08 -16.37 11.80
C PRO A 161 10.48 -17.60 12.48
N PRO A 162 9.41 -18.21 11.94
CA PRO A 162 8.60 -17.81 10.79
C PRO A 162 7.32 -17.04 11.19
N LYS A 163 7.33 -16.39 12.36
CA LYS A 163 6.15 -15.79 13.02
C LYS A 163 5.96 -14.31 12.68
N VAL A 164 6.95 -13.46 12.95
CA VAL A 164 6.81 -12.00 12.77
C VAL A 164 8.03 -11.42 12.08
N SER A 165 7.79 -10.49 11.16
CA SER A 165 8.81 -9.67 10.52
C SER A 165 8.40 -8.20 10.62
N VAL A 166 9.37 -7.32 10.89
CA VAL A 166 9.18 -5.86 10.93
C VAL A 166 10.10 -5.25 9.89
N LEU A 167 9.50 -4.66 8.87
CA LEU A 167 10.19 -4.09 7.72
C LEU A 167 9.93 -2.58 7.68
N GLN A 168 10.98 -1.78 7.55
CA GLN A 168 10.83 -0.36 7.31
C GLN A 168 10.48 -0.11 5.85
N VAL A 169 9.43 0.67 5.63
CA VAL A 169 9.06 1.21 4.32
C VAL A 169 9.20 2.73 4.31
N SER A 170 9.33 3.31 3.11
CA SER A 170 9.64 4.72 2.93
C SER A 170 8.49 5.64 3.32
N ASN A 171 7.25 5.30 2.96
CA ASN A 171 6.09 6.16 3.10
C ASN A 171 4.87 5.38 3.59
N ILE A 172 3.91 6.11 4.18
CA ILE A 172 2.58 5.56 4.47
C ILE A 172 1.89 5.15 3.17
N ILE A 173 1.47 3.89 3.09
CA ILE A 173 0.65 3.39 1.97
C ILE A 173 -0.72 4.08 2.01
N ASN A 174 -1.02 4.83 0.95
CA ASN A 174 -2.30 5.52 0.80
C ASN A 174 -3.40 4.55 0.30
N ILE A 175 -4.57 4.61 0.95
CA ILE A 175 -5.80 3.95 0.49
C ILE A 175 -6.78 5.00 -0.04
N ALA A 176 -7.34 4.74 -1.22
CA ALA A 176 -8.14 5.73 -1.96
C ALA A 176 -9.38 6.26 -1.19
N SER A 177 -9.87 5.52 -0.18
CA SER A 177 -10.93 5.98 0.74
C SER A 177 -10.58 7.29 1.45
N ILE A 178 -9.30 7.52 1.78
CA ILE A 178 -8.84 8.69 2.53
C ILE A 178 -8.55 9.88 1.60
N SER A 179 -8.11 9.61 0.37
CA SER A 179 -7.92 10.65 -0.65
C SER A 179 -9.21 11.41 -0.97
N ASN A 180 -10.38 10.76 -0.85
CA ASN A 180 -11.70 11.39 -1.01
C ASN A 180 -12.18 12.17 0.23
N SER A 181 -11.58 11.97 1.40
CA SER A 181 -11.88 12.77 2.61
C SER A 181 -10.94 13.97 2.76
N ALA A 182 -9.80 13.97 2.06
CA ALA A 182 -8.84 15.08 2.05
C ALA A 182 -9.20 16.20 1.05
N SER A 183 -10.27 16.05 0.24
CA SER A 183 -10.73 17.09 -0.69
C SER A 183 -11.56 18.18 -0.01
N TYR A 184 -11.07 18.72 1.11
CA TYR A 184 -11.38 20.07 1.54
C TYR A 184 -10.31 21.02 0.98
N LEU A 185 -10.36 21.21 -0.34
CA LEU A 185 -9.81 22.43 -0.92
C LEU A 185 -10.55 23.60 -0.25
N PRO A 186 -9.85 24.63 0.27
CA PRO A 186 -10.51 25.89 0.59
C PRO A 186 -11.18 26.38 -0.68
N ASP A 187 -12.50 26.59 -0.63
CA ASP A 187 -13.27 27.16 -1.71
C ASP A 187 -12.64 28.50 -2.11
N ALA A 188 -12.01 28.53 -3.29
CA ALA A 188 -11.41 29.72 -3.87
C ALA A 188 -12.48 30.65 -4.49
N SER A 189 -13.63 30.79 -3.81
CA SER A 189 -14.60 31.86 -4.00
C SER A 189 -13.97 33.19 -3.63
N ALA A 190 -13.23 33.75 -4.59
CA ALA A 190 -12.46 34.97 -4.45
C ALA A 190 -13.28 36.12 -3.82
N PRO A 191 -12.85 36.68 -2.67
CA PRO A 191 -13.50 37.84 -2.10
C PRO A 191 -13.39 39.02 -3.08
N LYS A 192 -14.52 39.52 -3.58
CA LYS A 192 -14.53 40.77 -4.37
C LYS A 192 -13.92 41.88 -3.53
N LEU A 193 -12.80 42.40 -4.00
CA LEU A 193 -11.97 43.41 -3.37
C LEU A 193 -12.73 44.74 -3.22
N ARG A 194 -13.53 44.87 -2.15
CA ARG A 194 -14.17 46.13 -1.78
C ARG A 194 -13.10 47.06 -1.21
N LYS A 195 -12.58 47.96 -2.05
CA LYS A 195 -11.76 49.09 -1.59
C LYS A 195 -12.60 49.91 -0.60
N ALA A 196 -12.12 50.03 0.63
CA ALA A 196 -12.67 50.92 1.64
C ALA A 196 -11.70 52.07 1.87
N LEU A 197 -12.13 53.30 1.60
CA LEU A 197 -11.56 54.54 2.13
C LEU A 197 -12.66 55.62 1.98
N ALA A 198 -13.42 55.92 3.04
CA ALA A 198 -13.15 56.98 4.03
C ALA A 198 -13.93 58.29 3.64
N PRO A 199 -14.07 59.32 4.50
CA PRO A 199 -15.38 59.93 4.74
C PRO A 199 -15.69 61.18 3.90
N ALA A 200 -16.97 61.55 3.86
CA ALA A 200 -17.48 62.70 3.11
C ALA A 200 -17.08 64.07 3.70
N PRO A 201 -16.92 65.07 2.83
CA PRO A 201 -17.44 66.41 3.14
C PRO A 201 -18.22 67.08 1.98
N SER A 202 -19.34 67.72 2.35
CA SER A 202 -19.92 68.97 1.82
C SER A 202 -20.19 69.22 0.31
N ARG A 203 -21.50 69.18 -0.05
CA ARG A 203 -22.35 70.25 -0.67
C ARG A 203 -22.00 70.88 -2.05
N ALA A 204 -23.09 71.24 -2.78
CA ALA A 204 -23.18 72.08 -4.01
C ALA A 204 -22.73 71.40 -5.32
N GLU A 205 -23.28 71.65 -6.52
CA GLU A 205 -24.56 72.22 -7.00
C GLU A 205 -24.77 71.74 -8.48
N ALA A 206 -25.92 71.98 -9.12
CA ALA A 206 -26.18 71.59 -10.53
C ALA A 206 -25.61 72.65 -11.55
N PRO A 207 -25.84 72.62 -12.90
CA PRO A 207 -26.58 71.68 -13.78
C PRO A 207 -25.92 71.39 -15.17
N ALA A 208 -26.71 70.86 -16.14
CA ALA A 208 -26.56 70.92 -17.63
C ALA A 208 -25.54 69.98 -18.35
N VAL A 209 -25.70 69.60 -19.66
CA VAL A 209 -26.85 69.19 -20.53
C VAL A 209 -26.31 68.68 -21.91
N SER A 210 -27.15 67.99 -22.71
CA SER A 210 -27.02 67.62 -24.16
C SER A 210 -26.28 66.32 -24.56
N GLN A 211 -27.01 65.28 -25.03
CA GLN A 211 -27.33 64.88 -26.44
C GLN A 211 -26.35 63.78 -26.98
N ILE A 212 -26.55 63.02 -28.07
CA ILE A 212 -27.58 62.94 -29.15
C ILE A 212 -27.92 61.43 -29.44
N SER A 213 -28.93 61.14 -30.29
CA SER A 213 -29.30 59.81 -30.87
C SER A 213 -29.33 59.89 -32.42
N PRO A 214 -29.82 58.91 -33.23
CA PRO A 214 -29.79 57.41 -33.24
C PRO A 214 -29.34 56.81 -34.62
N THR A 215 -29.39 55.46 -34.83
CA THR A 215 -29.98 54.72 -36.02
C THR A 215 -29.30 53.40 -36.45
N LYS A 216 -29.99 52.25 -36.23
CA LYS A 216 -30.36 51.09 -37.11
C LYS A 216 -29.32 50.38 -38.08
N PRO A 217 -29.65 49.30 -38.87
CA PRO A 217 -28.90 48.00 -38.92
C PRO A 217 -28.43 47.64 -40.39
N PRO A 218 -28.35 46.38 -40.95
CA PRO A 218 -28.46 44.99 -40.44
C PRO A 218 -27.47 43.90 -41.00
N SER A 219 -27.62 42.65 -40.50
CA SER A 219 -27.47 41.32 -41.16
C SER A 219 -26.29 40.93 -42.08
N SER A 220 -25.71 39.73 -41.86
CA SER A 220 -25.94 38.53 -42.73
C SER A 220 -25.05 37.31 -42.40
N ASN A 221 -25.44 36.13 -42.91
CA ASN A 221 -24.78 34.82 -42.76
C ASN A 221 -23.47 34.68 -43.55
N ALA A 222 -22.60 33.74 -43.17
CA ALA A 222 -21.97 32.81 -44.12
C ALA A 222 -21.47 31.52 -43.44
N ASN A 223 -21.63 30.41 -44.17
CA ASN A 223 -21.13 29.06 -43.86
C ASN A 223 -19.93 28.78 -44.78
N ALA A 224 -18.89 28.07 -44.33
CA ALA A 224 -17.78 27.67 -45.20
C ALA A 224 -17.12 26.35 -44.76
N ASN A 225 -17.32 25.32 -45.59
CA ASN A 225 -16.57 24.06 -45.58
C ASN A 225 -15.47 24.17 -46.65
N ALA A 226 -14.26 23.66 -46.40
CA ALA A 226 -13.18 23.63 -47.40
C ALA A 226 -12.31 22.37 -47.21
N ASN A 227 -11.98 21.74 -48.33
CA ASN A 227 -11.24 20.47 -48.43
C ASN A 227 -10.01 20.64 -49.37
N ALA A 228 -9.14 19.63 -49.37
CA ALA A 228 -8.22 19.21 -50.44
C ALA A 228 -6.70 19.55 -50.33
N ASN A 229 -5.93 18.45 -50.25
CA ASN A 229 -4.72 18.09 -51.00
C ASN A 229 -3.41 18.91 -50.91
N ALA A 230 -2.36 18.24 -50.41
CA ALA A 230 -0.98 18.27 -50.95
C ALA A 230 -0.22 16.96 -50.56
N PRO A 231 0.86 16.56 -51.26
CA PRO A 231 1.28 15.14 -51.32
C PRO A 231 2.50 14.73 -50.46
N ALA A 232 2.70 13.41 -50.31
CA ALA A 232 3.88 12.78 -49.69
C ALA A 232 5.10 12.72 -50.64
N PRO A 233 6.29 12.34 -50.14
CA PRO A 233 6.69 10.95 -50.34
C PRO A 233 7.43 10.25 -49.18
N ALA A 234 7.18 8.93 -49.12
CA ALA A 234 8.01 7.81 -48.62
C ALA A 234 9.19 8.04 -47.66
N SER A 235 9.16 7.34 -46.53
CA SER A 235 10.32 6.64 -45.97
C SER A 235 9.93 5.20 -45.58
N THR A 236 10.85 4.26 -45.78
CA THR A 236 10.62 2.81 -45.79
C THR A 236 10.85 2.16 -44.42
N SER A 237 10.02 1.19 -44.04
CA SER A 237 10.24 0.34 -42.86
C SER A 237 9.80 -1.10 -43.08
N SER A 238 10.75 -1.94 -43.48
CA SER A 238 10.57 -3.40 -43.64
C SER A 238 11.11 -4.16 -42.43
N VAL A 239 10.21 -4.55 -41.54
CA VAL A 239 9.93 -5.95 -41.16
C VAL A 239 11.12 -6.94 -40.98
N VAL A 240 11.37 -7.28 -39.71
CA VAL A 240 11.62 -8.62 -39.12
C VAL A 240 12.63 -9.59 -39.76
N SER A 241 13.64 -9.99 -38.97
CA SER A 241 13.99 -11.42 -38.80
C SER A 241 14.82 -11.66 -37.52
N LEU A 242 14.40 -12.67 -36.74
CA LEU A 242 15.15 -13.27 -35.62
C LEU A 242 15.62 -14.67 -36.06
N PRO A 243 16.84 -15.11 -35.73
CA PRO A 243 17.17 -16.52 -35.69
C PRO A 243 16.77 -17.13 -34.34
N SER A 244 16.02 -18.23 -34.40
CA SER A 244 15.52 -18.98 -33.24
C SER A 244 16.47 -20.13 -32.85
N ARG A 245 16.12 -20.79 -31.73
CA ARG A 245 16.60 -22.12 -31.25
C ARG A 245 17.88 -22.08 -30.38
N ASP A 246 18.11 -22.98 -29.42
CA ASP A 246 17.41 -24.23 -29.07
C ASP A 246 17.00 -24.30 -27.57
N TYR A 247 15.92 -25.02 -27.24
CA TYR A 247 15.47 -25.32 -25.87
C TYR A 247 15.11 -26.80 -25.75
N LEU A 248 16.08 -27.66 -25.43
CA LEU A 248 15.85 -29.08 -25.15
C LEU A 248 16.57 -29.52 -23.86
N ALA A 249 15.90 -30.42 -23.14
CA ALA A 249 16.43 -31.29 -22.08
C ALA A 249 16.99 -30.65 -20.79
N SER A 250 16.14 -30.58 -19.74
CA SER A 250 16.46 -31.19 -18.44
C SER A 250 15.23 -31.29 -17.53
N SER A 251 14.48 -32.39 -17.70
CA SER A 251 13.56 -32.89 -16.67
C SER A 251 14.25 -34.04 -15.96
N ILE A 252 14.98 -33.78 -14.87
CA ILE A 252 15.52 -34.84 -14.00
C ILE A 252 14.99 -34.66 -12.58
N LEU A 253 14.30 -35.70 -12.16
CA LEU A 253 13.73 -35.93 -10.84
C LEU A 253 14.85 -36.07 -9.79
N MET A 254 14.82 -35.28 -8.72
CA MET A 254 15.57 -35.58 -7.48
C MET A 254 14.63 -35.60 -6.28
N ILE A 255 14.03 -36.78 -6.09
CA ILE A 255 13.59 -37.29 -4.79
C ILE A 255 14.77 -38.12 -4.23
N PHE A 256 14.78 -38.38 -2.91
CA PHE A 256 15.86 -39.01 -2.11
C PHE A 256 17.02 -38.05 -1.79
N SER A 257 17.45 -37.87 -0.54
CA SER A 257 17.45 -38.84 0.56
C SER A 257 17.41 -38.15 1.94
N TRP A 258 16.47 -38.57 2.80
CA TRP A 258 16.50 -38.25 4.23
C TRP A 258 16.57 -39.57 5.01
N ALA A 259 17.77 -40.16 5.02
CA ALA A 259 18.06 -41.44 5.65
C ALA A 259 19.35 -41.35 6.47
N TRP A 260 19.32 -40.57 7.56
CA TRP A 260 20.36 -40.64 8.60
C TRP A 260 19.87 -40.11 9.95
N LEU A 261 19.19 -40.97 10.71
CA LEU A 261 19.31 -41.10 12.17
C LEU A 261 18.55 -42.35 12.64
N LEU A 262 18.92 -42.84 13.84
CA LEU A 262 18.41 -44.04 14.52
C LEU A 262 19.00 -45.39 14.03
N LEU A 263 20.22 -45.69 14.50
CA LEU A 263 20.52 -47.07 14.92
C LEU A 263 19.67 -47.43 16.16
N PRO A 264 19.22 -48.68 16.30
CA PRO A 264 18.62 -49.18 17.53
C PRO A 264 19.67 -49.64 18.56
N MET A 265 19.18 -49.95 19.76
CA MET A 265 19.92 -50.22 21.00
C MET A 265 20.82 -51.46 20.97
N VAL A 266 21.91 -51.40 21.75
CA VAL A 266 22.23 -52.37 22.81
C VAL A 266 22.52 -51.58 24.08
#